data_AF-A0A0C9WK19-F1
#
_entry.id   AF-A0A0C9WK19-F1
#
_cell.length_a   1.000
_cell.length_b   1.000
_cell.length_c   1.000
_cell.angle_alpha   90.00
_cell.angle_beta   90.00
_cell.angle_gamma   90.00
#
_symmetry.space_group_name_H-M   'P 1'
#
loop_
_entity.id
_entity.type
_entity.pdbx_description
1 polymer ?
#
loop_
_entity_poly.entity_id
_entity_poly.type
_entity_poly.pdbx_seq_one_letter_code
_entity_poly.pdbx_strand_id
1 'polypeptide(L)'
;MLQRPEERNAWQPGIRRTVQPHDDDEDVIVPRHNYFGAARFYCVETITAPCGVVIAWVKFDRSESPTNILNWLDKIYPTEESRPHYICIDKACRVLRTAIANGSWDRWKKTTRFIVDAYHYFNHRTLDYLCRKWCNPGPLDGSAPNLVKVAYDKNGRPYLQRAFNTQACEQLNSWLGGFESILKRMKTGNFDWFLHTMLFYHTQHVIQKQGQQEEPHQIIEINDDEDDDSGEAIMERHWNVEDDD
;
A
#
# COMPACT_ATOMS: atom_id res chain seq x y z
N MET A 1 19.67 28.94 21.38
CA MET A 1 20.68 29.50 20.46
C MET A 1 20.09 29.49 19.06
N LEU A 2 20.09 30.65 18.40
CA LEU A 2 19.57 30.85 17.04
C LEU A 2 20.43 30.07 16.03
N GLN A 3 19.85 29.08 15.35
CA GLN A 3 20.46 28.47 14.16
C GLN A 3 20.34 29.41 12.98
N ARG A 4 21.41 29.56 12.20
CA ARG A 4 21.38 30.33 10.94
C ARG A 4 20.61 29.54 9.86
N PRO A 5 19.92 30.20 8.93
CA PRO A 5 19.36 29.53 7.78
C PRO A 5 20.49 28.80 7.03
N GLU A 6 20.29 27.51 6.75
CA GLU A 6 21.20 26.56 6.07
C GLU A 6 22.22 25.79 6.90
N GLU A 7 22.27 25.97 8.23
CA GLU A 7 23.17 25.18 9.08
C GLU A 7 22.56 23.80 9.43
N ARG A 8 22.87 22.77 8.63
CA ARG A 8 22.51 21.36 8.92
C ARG A 8 23.55 20.68 9.79
N ASN A 9 23.15 20.27 10.99
CA ASN A 9 23.97 19.42 11.85
C ASN A 9 23.97 17.98 11.30
N ALA A 10 25.12 17.30 11.33
CA ALA A 10 25.29 15.92 10.82
C ALA A 10 24.35 14.87 11.44
N TRP A 11 23.74 15.20 12.60
CA TRP A 11 22.81 14.35 13.34
C TRP A 11 21.33 14.62 13.00
N GLN A 12 21.03 15.65 12.20
CA GLN A 12 19.66 15.83 11.69
C GLN A 12 19.42 14.79 10.60
N PRO A 13 18.40 13.92 10.73
CA PRO A 13 18.06 12.98 9.68
C PRO A 13 17.57 13.79 8.49
N GLY A 14 18.44 13.94 7.49
CA GLY A 14 17.99 14.32 6.16
C GLY A 14 16.93 13.33 5.73
N ILE A 15 15.88 13.81 5.08
CA ILE A 15 14.92 12.97 4.35
C ILE A 15 15.72 12.29 3.22
N ARG A 16 16.52 11.28 3.57
CA ARG A 16 16.99 10.27 2.63
C ARG A 16 15.86 9.27 2.58
N ARG A 17 15.10 9.29 1.49
CA ARG A 17 14.40 8.08 1.06
C ARG A 17 15.47 6.98 1.03
N THR A 18 15.39 6.03 1.94
CA THR A 18 16.12 4.78 1.84
C THR A 18 15.58 4.12 0.59
N VAL A 19 16.40 4.04 -0.47
CA VAL A 19 16.03 3.31 -1.69
C VAL A 19 15.80 1.86 -1.29
N GLN A 20 14.60 1.38 -1.64
CA GLN A 20 14.16 0.00 -1.61
C GLN A 20 15.13 -0.96 -2.31
N PRO A 21 15.71 -2.03 -1.72
CA PRO A 21 16.30 -3.09 -2.56
C PRO A 21 15.28 -3.74 -3.52
N HIS A 22 13.97 -3.51 -3.33
CA HIS A 22 12.93 -3.93 -4.27
C HIS A 22 12.72 -2.98 -5.45
N ASP A 23 13.21 -1.73 -5.35
CA ASP A 23 13.11 -0.70 -6.39
C ASP A 23 14.17 -0.88 -7.48
N ASP A 24 15.15 -1.76 -7.26
CA ASP A 24 16.21 -2.05 -8.23
C ASP A 24 15.71 -3.00 -9.33
N ASP A 25 16.03 -2.66 -10.58
CA ASP A 25 15.60 -3.40 -11.78
C ASP A 25 16.22 -4.81 -11.89
N GLU A 26 17.35 -5.03 -11.21
CA GLU A 26 18.04 -6.31 -11.19
C GLU A 26 17.77 -7.07 -9.88
N ASP A 27 17.51 -8.37 -10.00
CA ASP A 27 17.42 -9.23 -8.82
C ASP A 27 18.83 -9.37 -8.22
N VAL A 28 19.21 -8.46 -7.33
CA VAL A 28 20.52 -8.50 -6.68
C VAL A 28 20.55 -9.72 -5.76
N ILE A 29 21.11 -10.82 -6.24
CA ILE A 29 21.48 -11.96 -5.39
C ILE A 29 22.62 -11.49 -4.52
N VAL A 30 22.32 -11.05 -3.29
CA VAL A 30 23.34 -10.59 -2.34
C VAL A 30 24.25 -11.77 -1.98
N PRO A 31 25.52 -11.80 -2.43
CA PRO A 31 26.43 -12.90 -2.13
C PRO A 31 26.74 -12.89 -0.63
N ARG A 32 26.52 -14.01 0.06
CA ARG A 32 26.92 -14.13 1.47
C ARG A 32 28.44 -14.33 1.53
N HIS A 33 29.19 -13.24 1.75
CA HIS A 33 30.65 -13.29 1.88
C HIS A 33 31.13 -14.07 3.12
N ASN A 34 30.30 -14.23 4.16
CA ASN A 34 30.64 -14.92 5.39
C ASN A 34 29.56 -15.96 5.77
N TYR A 35 29.95 -17.22 5.90
CA TYR A 35 29.07 -18.34 6.29
C TYR A 35 28.59 -18.27 7.76
N PHE A 36 29.15 -17.37 8.58
CA PHE A 36 28.82 -17.18 9.99
C PHE A 36 28.02 -15.90 10.29
N GLY A 37 27.50 -15.22 9.27
CA GLY A 37 26.57 -14.09 9.48
C GLY A 37 25.19 -14.57 9.91
N ALA A 38 24.54 -13.87 10.83
CA ALA A 38 23.14 -14.13 11.17
C ALA A 38 22.28 -14.11 9.89
N ALA A 39 21.40 -15.11 9.73
CA ALA A 39 20.55 -15.23 8.55
C ALA A 39 19.70 -13.96 8.39
N ARG A 40 20.02 -13.16 7.36
CA ARG A 40 19.19 -12.04 6.91
C ARG A 40 18.32 -12.53 5.76
N PHE A 41 17.02 -12.22 5.83
CA PHE A 41 16.11 -12.34 4.69
C PHE A 41 16.32 -11.11 3.77
N TYR A 42 15.95 -11.24 2.50
CA TYR A 42 16.10 -10.19 1.49
C TYR A 42 15.09 -9.06 1.72
N CYS A 43 13.80 -9.40 1.73
CA CYS A 43 12.74 -8.44 2.00
C CYS A 43 11.55 -9.09 2.73
N VAL A 44 10.71 -8.24 3.29
CA VAL A 44 9.33 -8.57 3.63
C VAL A 44 8.48 -8.07 2.48
N GLU A 45 7.61 -8.95 1.98
CA GLU A 45 6.62 -8.63 0.96
C GLU A 45 5.23 -8.61 1.61
N THR A 46 4.40 -7.63 1.26
CA THR A 46 3.05 -7.45 1.83
C THR A 46 1.99 -7.30 0.75
N ILE A 47 0.82 -7.91 0.96
CA ILE A 47 -0.38 -7.64 0.19
C ILE A 47 -1.27 -6.74 1.02
N THR A 48 -1.58 -5.56 0.48
CA THR A 48 -2.43 -4.56 1.13
C THR A 48 -3.59 -4.21 0.21
N ALA A 49 -4.82 -4.21 0.73
CA ALA A 49 -5.98 -3.71 0.01
C ALA A 49 -5.84 -2.20 -0.24
N PRO A 50 -6.51 -1.63 -1.27
CA PRO A 50 -6.43 -0.18 -1.55
C PRO A 50 -6.84 0.71 -0.36
N CYS A 51 -7.64 0.19 0.56
CA CYS A 51 -8.07 0.89 1.76
C CYS A 51 -7.02 0.90 2.90
N GLY A 52 -5.86 0.25 2.71
CA GLY A 52 -4.78 0.17 3.71
C GLY A 52 -4.84 -1.05 4.63
N VAL A 53 -5.85 -1.93 4.46
CA VAL A 53 -5.94 -3.20 5.20
C VAL A 53 -4.88 -4.16 4.71
N VAL A 54 -4.06 -4.69 5.63
CA VAL A 54 -3.05 -5.70 5.31
C VAL A 54 -3.73 -7.07 5.24
N ILE A 55 -3.60 -7.73 4.08
CA ILE A 55 -4.20 -9.04 3.81
C ILE A 55 -3.24 -10.16 4.19
N ALA A 56 -1.99 -10.05 3.74
CA ALA A 56 -0.98 -11.08 3.95
C ALA A 56 0.44 -10.49 3.91
N TRP A 57 1.39 -11.20 4.49
CA TRP A 57 2.81 -10.88 4.38
C TRP A 57 3.66 -12.15 4.30
N VAL A 58 4.86 -12.04 3.73
CA VAL A 58 5.84 -13.14 3.64
C VAL A 58 7.26 -12.59 3.70
N LYS A 59 8.21 -13.43 4.13
CA LYS A 59 9.64 -13.15 4.00
C LYS A 59 10.17 -13.82 2.75
N PHE A 60 10.91 -13.08 1.94
CA PHE A 60 11.74 -13.66 0.90
C PHE A 60 13.19 -13.71 1.36
N ASP A 61 13.75 -14.91 1.47
CA ASP A 61 15.07 -15.10 2.08
C ASP A 61 16.22 -14.63 1.18
N ARG A 62 16.08 -14.79 -0.14
CA ARG A 62 17.17 -14.61 -1.11
C ARG A 62 16.94 -13.50 -2.12
N SER A 63 15.72 -13.34 -2.58
CA SER A 63 15.36 -12.43 -3.65
C SER A 63 13.84 -12.25 -3.70
N GLU A 64 13.40 -11.07 -4.05
CA GLU A 64 12.02 -10.79 -4.44
C GLU A 64 11.81 -11.10 -5.94
N SER A 65 12.04 -12.36 -6.30
CA SER A 65 12.01 -12.79 -7.70
C SER A 65 10.56 -12.94 -8.20
N PRO A 66 10.30 -12.73 -9.51
CA PRO A 66 8.99 -12.96 -10.11
C PRO A 66 8.37 -14.33 -9.79
N THR A 67 9.20 -15.37 -9.73
CA THR A 67 8.76 -16.73 -9.38
C THR A 67 8.33 -16.85 -7.93
N ASN A 68 9.07 -16.22 -6.99
CA ASN A 68 8.69 -16.21 -5.58
C ASN A 68 7.35 -15.49 -5.37
N ILE A 69 7.16 -14.36 -6.06
CA ILE A 69 5.91 -13.61 -6.06
C ILE A 69 4.75 -14.47 -6.58
N LEU A 70 4.90 -15.10 -7.75
CA LEU A 70 3.85 -15.97 -8.32
C LEU A 70 3.49 -17.14 -7.41
N ASN A 71 4.50 -17.82 -6.85
CA ASN A 71 4.29 -18.92 -5.92
C ASN A 71 3.59 -18.46 -4.64
N TRP A 72 3.87 -17.24 -4.18
CA TRP A 72 3.20 -16.68 -3.02
C TRP A 72 1.75 -16.27 -3.34
N LEU A 73 1.50 -15.66 -4.49
CA LEU A 73 0.15 -15.35 -4.96
C LEU A 73 -0.70 -16.61 -5.11
N ASP A 74 -0.16 -17.70 -5.66
CA ASP A 74 -0.86 -18.99 -5.77
C ASP A 74 -1.20 -19.58 -4.37
N LYS A 75 -0.43 -19.26 -3.32
CA LYS A 75 -0.74 -19.68 -1.94
C LYS A 75 -1.82 -18.84 -1.29
N ILE A 76 -1.82 -17.53 -1.51
CA ILE A 76 -2.80 -16.61 -0.93
C ILE A 76 -4.15 -16.70 -1.66
N TYR A 77 -4.12 -16.93 -2.98
CA TYR A 77 -5.31 -16.99 -3.83
C TYR A 77 -5.38 -18.31 -4.61
N PRO A 78 -5.64 -19.44 -3.91
CA PRO A 78 -5.58 -20.77 -4.50
C PRO A 78 -6.70 -21.04 -5.51
N THR A 79 -7.86 -20.38 -5.38
CA THR A 79 -9.04 -20.57 -6.25
C THR A 79 -9.32 -19.34 -7.11
N GLU A 80 -10.03 -19.53 -8.23
CA GLU A 80 -10.39 -18.43 -9.13
C GLU A 80 -11.25 -17.37 -8.43
N GLU A 81 -12.12 -17.77 -7.51
CA GLU A 81 -13.02 -16.89 -6.74
C GLU A 81 -12.27 -16.06 -5.69
N SER A 82 -11.16 -16.58 -5.16
CA SER A 82 -10.34 -15.87 -4.18
C SER A 82 -9.50 -14.76 -4.80
N ARG A 83 -9.25 -14.82 -6.12
CA ARG A 83 -8.32 -13.93 -6.79
C ARG A 83 -8.89 -12.52 -6.97
N PRO A 84 -8.10 -11.47 -6.71
CA PRO A 84 -8.53 -10.11 -7.02
C PRO A 84 -8.55 -9.88 -8.53
N HIS A 85 -9.44 -8.99 -8.99
CA HIS A 85 -9.50 -8.57 -10.39
C HIS A 85 -8.20 -7.89 -10.87
N TYR A 86 -7.51 -7.21 -9.96
CA TYR A 86 -6.28 -6.49 -10.24
C TYR A 86 -5.27 -6.73 -9.11
N ILE A 87 -4.01 -6.96 -9.49
CA ILE A 87 -2.87 -6.96 -8.59
C ILE A 87 -1.94 -5.83 -9.03
N CYS A 88 -1.69 -4.87 -8.14
CA CYS A 88 -0.74 -3.79 -8.37
C CYS A 88 0.61 -4.17 -7.75
N ILE A 89 1.68 -4.14 -8.54
CA ILE A 89 3.05 -4.40 -8.08
C ILE A 89 4.04 -3.74 -9.04
N ASP A 90 5.09 -3.13 -8.49
CA ASP A 90 6.09 -2.34 -9.22
C ASP A 90 6.70 -3.11 -10.39
N LYS A 91 7.05 -4.39 -10.17
CA LYS A 91 7.63 -5.28 -11.19
C LYS A 91 6.60 -6.13 -11.94
N ALA A 92 5.34 -5.69 -12.05
CA ALA A 92 4.25 -6.45 -12.69
C ALA A 92 4.58 -6.92 -14.11
N CYS A 93 5.33 -6.15 -14.90
CA CYS A 93 5.74 -6.58 -16.25
C CYS A 93 6.69 -7.79 -16.21
N ARG A 94 7.62 -7.85 -15.23
CA ARG A 94 8.52 -9.01 -15.03
C ARG A 94 7.75 -10.22 -14.52
N VAL A 95 6.84 -10.00 -13.56
CA VAL A 95 5.91 -11.03 -13.05
C VAL A 95 5.08 -11.64 -14.18
N LEU A 96 4.48 -10.79 -15.01
CA LEU A 96 3.67 -11.23 -16.16
C LEU A 96 4.53 -11.98 -17.19
N ARG A 97 5.74 -11.50 -17.50
CA ARG A 97 6.67 -12.19 -18.41
C ARG A 97 7.00 -13.59 -17.91
N THR A 98 7.31 -13.74 -16.62
CA THR A 98 7.58 -15.03 -16.00
C THR A 98 6.34 -15.93 -16.00
N ALA A 99 5.15 -15.39 -15.71
CA ALA A 99 3.89 -16.12 -15.75
C ALA A 99 3.57 -16.67 -17.15
N ILE A 100 3.87 -15.89 -18.21
CA ILE A 100 3.73 -16.35 -19.58
C ILE A 100 4.73 -17.48 -19.87
N ALA A 101 6.00 -17.28 -19.50
CA ALA A 101 7.06 -18.25 -19.77
C ALA A 101 6.87 -19.60 -19.06
N ASN A 102 6.33 -19.60 -17.84
CA ASN A 102 6.09 -20.82 -17.07
C ASN A 102 4.67 -21.39 -17.23
N GLY A 103 3.82 -20.77 -18.07
CA GLY A 103 2.46 -21.20 -18.36
C GLY A 103 1.42 -20.88 -17.27
N SER A 104 1.81 -20.26 -16.14
CA SER A 104 0.84 -19.89 -15.09
C SER A 104 -0.12 -18.80 -15.55
N TRP A 105 0.26 -18.00 -16.55
CA TRP A 105 -0.59 -16.93 -17.08
C TRP A 105 -1.92 -17.43 -17.64
N ASP A 106 -1.97 -18.64 -18.20
CA ASP A 106 -3.23 -19.20 -18.72
C ASP A 106 -4.29 -19.40 -17.62
N ARG A 107 -3.85 -19.60 -16.37
CA ARG A 107 -4.72 -19.63 -15.20
C ARG A 107 -5.09 -18.23 -14.73
N TRP A 108 -4.10 -17.35 -14.60
CA TRP A 108 -4.27 -16.02 -14.01
C TRP A 108 -5.06 -15.05 -14.89
N LYS A 109 -4.88 -15.11 -16.22
CA LYS A 109 -5.49 -14.18 -17.18
C LYS A 109 -7.02 -14.16 -17.19
N LYS A 110 -7.65 -15.21 -16.67
CA LYS A 110 -9.11 -15.34 -16.61
C LYS A 110 -9.74 -14.43 -15.56
N THR A 111 -9.06 -14.24 -14.44
CA THR A 111 -9.62 -13.55 -13.26
C THR A 111 -8.87 -12.28 -12.92
N THR A 112 -7.57 -12.21 -13.20
CA THR A 112 -6.69 -11.18 -12.65
C THR A 112 -5.82 -10.54 -13.71
N ARG A 113 -5.65 -9.23 -13.58
CA ARG A 113 -4.67 -8.46 -14.35
C ARG A 113 -3.57 -7.94 -13.45
N PHE A 114 -2.33 -8.02 -13.94
CA PHE A 114 -1.17 -7.43 -13.28
C PHE A 114 -0.96 -6.01 -13.78
N ILE A 115 -0.89 -5.06 -12.86
CA ILE A 115 -0.78 -3.63 -13.13
C ILE A 115 0.48 -3.11 -12.44
N VAL A 116 1.26 -2.30 -13.16
CA VAL A 116 2.41 -1.57 -12.58
C VAL A 116 1.88 -0.30 -11.94
N ASP A 117 2.44 0.16 -10.82
CA ASP A 117 2.13 1.50 -10.31
C ASP A 117 2.52 2.57 -11.34
N ALA A 118 2.04 3.79 -11.18
CA ALA A 118 2.27 4.78 -12.22
C ALA A 118 3.67 5.38 -12.27
N TYR A 119 4.40 5.36 -11.16
CA TYR A 119 5.76 5.85 -11.15
C TYR A 119 6.65 4.88 -11.94
N HIS A 120 6.58 3.57 -11.65
CA HIS A 120 7.32 2.58 -12.43
C HIS A 120 6.78 2.48 -13.86
N TYR A 121 5.47 2.63 -14.10
CA TYR A 121 4.94 2.67 -15.47
C TYR A 121 5.57 3.80 -16.29
N PHE A 122 5.72 5.01 -15.73
CA PHE A 122 6.31 6.14 -16.45
C PHE A 122 7.75 5.85 -16.91
N ASN A 123 8.53 5.18 -16.08
CA ASN A 123 9.94 4.88 -16.33
C ASN A 123 10.15 3.75 -17.36
N HIS A 124 9.27 2.74 -17.40
CA HIS A 124 9.48 1.53 -18.22
C HIS A 124 8.63 1.47 -19.50
N ARG A 125 7.51 2.21 -19.57
CA ARG A 125 6.53 2.11 -20.67
C ARG A 125 7.08 2.39 -22.07
N THR A 126 8.18 3.12 -22.18
CA THR A 126 8.78 3.51 -23.46
C THR A 126 9.54 2.36 -24.12
N LEU A 127 10.14 1.47 -23.30
CA LEU A 127 10.99 0.37 -23.75
C LEU A 127 10.31 -1.00 -23.65
N ASP A 128 9.32 -1.15 -22.77
CA ASP A 128 8.64 -2.43 -22.54
C ASP A 128 7.22 -2.45 -23.14
N TYR A 129 7.08 -3.12 -24.29
CA TYR A 129 5.78 -3.33 -24.95
C TYR A 129 4.77 -4.08 -24.07
N LEU A 130 5.24 -5.07 -23.30
CA LEU A 130 4.39 -5.87 -22.43
C LEU A 130 3.83 -4.99 -21.31
N CYS A 131 4.68 -4.16 -20.68
CA CYS A 131 4.26 -3.18 -19.68
C CYS A 131 3.21 -2.22 -20.25
N ARG A 132 3.47 -1.62 -21.42
CA ARG A 132 2.55 -0.66 -22.06
C ARG A 132 1.17 -1.25 -22.34
N LYS A 133 1.14 -2.50 -22.82
CA LYS A 133 -0.08 -3.16 -23.30
C LYS A 133 -0.88 -3.83 -22.19
N TRP A 134 -0.20 -4.50 -21.26
CA TRP A 134 -0.85 -5.41 -20.32
C TRP A 134 -0.77 -4.97 -18.86
N CYS A 135 0.11 -4.03 -18.53
CA CYS A 135 0.31 -3.59 -17.14
C CYS A 135 0.05 -2.09 -16.92
N ASN A 136 -0.67 -1.44 -17.83
CA ASN A 136 -0.99 -0.03 -17.73
C ASN A 136 -1.94 0.27 -16.54
N PRO A 137 -1.57 1.14 -15.59
CA PRO A 137 -2.41 1.49 -14.43
C PRO A 137 -3.63 2.36 -14.73
N GLY A 138 -3.74 2.93 -15.93
CA GLY A 138 -4.88 3.75 -16.32
C GLY A 138 -5.07 3.72 -17.83
N PRO A 139 -5.48 2.58 -18.41
CA PRO A 139 -5.69 2.51 -19.84
C PRO A 139 -6.95 3.29 -20.23
N LEU A 140 -6.79 4.21 -21.19
CA LEU A 140 -7.87 5.10 -21.66
C LEU A 140 -8.67 4.49 -22.83
N ASP A 141 -8.32 3.27 -23.23
CA ASP A 141 -8.97 2.52 -24.32
C ASP A 141 -10.21 1.74 -23.86
N GLY A 142 -10.64 1.94 -22.61
CA GLY A 142 -11.77 1.24 -22.01
C GLY A 142 -11.47 -0.21 -21.61
N SER A 143 -10.22 -0.68 -21.71
CA SER A 143 -9.86 -2.05 -21.36
C SER A 143 -9.96 -2.34 -19.85
N ALA A 144 -9.81 -1.33 -18.99
CA ALA A 144 -9.90 -1.46 -17.53
C ALA A 144 -10.71 -0.30 -16.91
N PRO A 145 -12.04 -0.25 -17.14
CA PRO A 145 -12.87 0.87 -16.73
C PRO A 145 -12.93 1.05 -15.21
N ASN A 146 -12.70 -0.03 -14.45
CA ASN A 146 -12.73 0.02 -12.99
C ASN A 146 -11.49 0.69 -12.37
N LEU A 147 -10.41 0.90 -13.13
CA LEU A 147 -9.18 1.53 -12.60
C LEU A 147 -9.23 3.06 -12.58
N VAL A 148 -10.10 3.67 -13.37
CA VAL A 148 -10.22 5.13 -13.50
C VAL A 148 -11.67 5.57 -13.34
N LYS A 149 -11.88 6.69 -12.65
CA LYS A 149 -13.16 7.38 -12.52
C LYS A 149 -13.06 8.73 -13.20
N VAL A 150 -14.16 9.20 -13.77
CA VAL A 150 -14.26 10.56 -14.30
C VAL A 150 -14.40 11.51 -13.10
N ALA A 151 -13.48 12.46 -12.99
CA ALA A 151 -13.53 13.57 -12.04
C ALA A 151 -13.56 14.89 -12.81
N TYR A 152 -14.01 15.96 -12.17
CA TYR A 152 -14.09 17.29 -12.79
C TYR A 152 -13.10 18.24 -12.12
N ASP A 153 -12.37 19.00 -12.92
CA ASP A 153 -11.49 20.05 -12.40
C ASP A 153 -12.31 21.26 -11.91
N LYS A 154 -11.63 22.25 -11.33
CA LYS A 154 -12.26 23.50 -10.87
C LYS A 154 -12.99 24.28 -11.97
N ASN A 155 -12.69 23.99 -13.24
CA ASN A 155 -13.28 24.62 -14.41
C ASN A 155 -14.38 23.75 -15.06
N GLY A 156 -14.80 22.66 -14.41
CA GLY A 156 -15.81 21.73 -14.93
C GLY A 156 -15.32 20.84 -16.08
N ARG A 157 -14.02 20.75 -16.35
CA ARG A 157 -13.46 19.88 -17.39
C ARG A 157 -13.29 18.47 -16.85
N PRO A 158 -13.78 17.44 -17.57
CA PRO A 158 -13.60 16.06 -17.16
C PRO A 158 -12.14 15.66 -17.30
N TYR A 159 -11.61 14.98 -16.28
CA TYR A 159 -10.32 14.29 -16.31
C TYR A 159 -10.48 12.91 -15.68
N LEU A 160 -9.59 11.99 -16.06
CA LEU A 160 -9.61 10.63 -15.53
C LEU A 160 -8.72 10.57 -14.29
N GLN A 161 -9.36 10.34 -13.14
CA GLN A 161 -8.71 10.12 -11.85
C GLN A 161 -8.61 8.63 -11.58
N ARG A 162 -7.57 8.18 -10.86
CA ARG A 162 -7.52 6.77 -10.42
C ARG A 162 -8.61 6.48 -9.41
N ALA A 163 -9.25 5.32 -9.59
CA ALA A 163 -10.34 4.87 -8.74
C ALA A 163 -9.87 4.36 -7.38
N PHE A 164 -8.64 3.83 -7.31
CA PHE A 164 -8.10 3.14 -6.15
C PHE A 164 -6.68 3.62 -5.80
N ASN A 165 -6.35 3.54 -4.51
CA ASN A 165 -4.99 3.79 -4.02
C ASN A 165 -4.08 2.63 -4.41
N THR A 166 -3.26 2.86 -5.44
CA THR A 166 -2.23 1.93 -5.94
C THR A 166 -0.92 2.07 -5.16
N GLN A 167 -0.87 2.91 -4.12
CA GLN A 167 0.31 3.20 -3.31
C GLN A 167 0.16 2.71 -1.85
N ALA A 168 -0.80 1.81 -1.59
CA ALA A 168 -1.14 1.37 -0.25
C ALA A 168 0.02 0.57 0.40
N CYS A 169 0.71 -0.27 -0.38
CA CYS A 169 1.87 -1.02 0.09
C CYS A 169 3.06 -0.10 0.38
N GLU A 170 3.30 0.93 -0.43
CA GLU A 170 4.38 1.90 -0.24
C GLU A 170 4.15 2.77 1.00
N GLN A 171 2.89 3.12 1.26
CA GLN A 171 2.49 3.79 2.50
C GLN A 171 2.74 2.89 3.72
N LEU A 172 2.35 1.62 3.64
CA LEU A 172 2.61 0.63 4.70
C LEU A 172 4.12 0.44 4.92
N ASN A 173 4.91 0.33 3.86
CA ASN A 173 6.37 0.20 3.93
C ASN A 173 7.00 1.42 4.58
N SER A 174 6.50 2.62 4.26
CA SER A 174 6.94 3.87 4.91
C SER A 174 6.64 3.86 6.42
N TRP A 175 5.47 3.35 6.82
CA TRP A 175 5.11 3.19 8.23
C TRP A 175 6.00 2.14 8.94
N LEU A 176 6.21 0.98 8.32
CA LEU A 176 7.12 -0.06 8.82
C LEU A 176 8.57 0.43 8.94
N GLY A 177 8.99 1.34 8.06
CA GLY A 177 10.31 1.97 8.10
C GLY A 177 10.61 2.66 9.44
N GLY A 178 9.60 3.18 10.14
CA GLY A 178 9.76 3.74 11.48
C GLY A 178 10.23 2.72 12.53
N PHE A 179 10.04 1.43 12.29
CA PHE A 179 10.38 0.32 13.19
C PHE A 179 11.61 -0.46 12.73
N GLU A 180 12.24 -0.04 11.63
CA GLU A 180 13.37 -0.77 11.03
C GLU A 180 14.51 -0.99 12.04
N SER A 181 14.81 -0.01 12.88
CA SER A 181 15.90 -0.06 13.86
C SER A 181 15.72 -1.15 14.92
N ILE A 182 14.48 -1.36 15.38
CA ILE A 182 14.16 -2.40 16.37
C ILE A 182 14.07 -3.78 15.70
N LEU A 183 13.44 -3.85 14.52
CA LEU A 183 13.28 -5.07 13.73
C LEU A 183 14.64 -5.70 13.37
N LYS A 184 15.63 -4.90 12.98
CA LYS A 184 16.98 -5.36 12.61
C LYS A 184 17.76 -6.05 13.75
N ARG A 185 17.34 -5.85 15.00
CA ARG A 185 18.03 -6.38 16.20
C ARG A 185 17.38 -7.64 16.76
N MET A 186 16.22 -8.04 16.23
CA MET A 186 15.46 -9.18 16.74
C MET A 186 15.99 -10.51 16.22
N LYS A 187 15.83 -11.56 17.03
CA LYS A 187 15.94 -12.96 16.56
C LYS A 187 14.76 -13.27 15.64
N THR A 188 14.92 -14.24 14.75
CA THR A 188 13.91 -14.59 13.73
C THR A 188 12.50 -14.79 14.29
N GLY A 189 12.33 -15.56 15.38
CA GLY A 189 11.02 -15.78 15.97
C GLY A 189 10.39 -14.52 16.56
N ASN A 190 11.21 -13.67 17.21
CA ASN A 190 10.73 -12.39 17.76
C ASN A 190 10.36 -11.42 16.65
N PHE A 191 11.14 -11.40 15.56
CA PHE A 191 10.83 -10.61 14.37
C PHE A 191 9.47 -11.01 13.79
N ASP A 192 9.24 -12.31 13.58
CA ASP A 192 8.01 -12.81 12.97
C ASP A 192 6.78 -12.49 13.84
N TRP A 193 6.90 -12.73 15.15
CA TRP A 193 5.83 -12.40 16.09
C TRP A 193 5.56 -10.89 16.11
N PHE A 194 6.60 -10.07 16.25
CA PHE A 194 6.45 -8.63 16.37
C PHE A 194 5.89 -8.01 15.10
N LEU A 195 6.40 -8.39 13.92
CA LEU A 195 5.90 -7.91 12.63
C LEU A 195 4.44 -8.35 12.43
N HIS A 196 4.10 -9.60 12.73
CA HIS A 196 2.72 -10.08 12.62
C HIS A 196 1.78 -9.30 13.54
N THR A 197 2.16 -9.09 14.80
CA THR A 197 1.38 -8.33 15.77
C THR A 197 1.21 -6.87 15.34
N MET A 198 2.26 -6.23 14.83
CA MET A 198 2.18 -4.87 14.31
C MET A 198 1.20 -4.73 13.15
N LEU A 199 1.30 -5.62 12.16
CA LEU A 199 0.42 -5.61 10.99
C LEU A 199 -1.03 -5.90 11.39
N PHE A 200 -1.23 -6.79 12.37
CA PHE A 200 -2.55 -7.05 12.94
C PHE A 200 -3.17 -5.79 13.57
N TYR A 201 -2.45 -5.12 14.47
CA TYR A 201 -2.94 -3.88 15.09
C TYR A 201 -3.14 -2.75 14.08
N HIS A 202 -2.24 -2.60 13.10
CA HIS A 202 -2.41 -1.65 12.01
C HIS A 202 -3.73 -1.90 11.27
N THR A 203 -3.99 -3.15 10.86
CA THR A 203 -5.24 -3.52 10.18
C THR A 203 -6.46 -3.23 11.04
N GLN A 204 -6.45 -3.56 12.33
CA GLN A 204 -7.57 -3.24 13.23
C GLN A 204 -7.82 -1.74 13.32
N HIS A 205 -6.76 -0.94 13.44
CA HIS A 205 -6.86 0.51 13.50
C HIS A 205 -7.42 1.10 12.19
N VAL A 206 -6.99 0.60 11.03
CA VAL A 206 -7.50 1.02 9.72
C VAL A 206 -9.00 0.72 9.59
N ILE A 207 -9.43 -0.49 9.96
CA ILE A 207 -10.84 -0.89 9.91
C ILE A 207 -11.69 -0.01 10.84
N GLN A 208 -11.23 0.21 12.08
CA GLN A 208 -11.95 1.05 13.04
C GLN A 208 -12.10 2.49 12.53
N LYS A 209 -11.04 3.06 11.97
CA LYS A 209 -11.05 4.41 11.41
C LYS A 209 -12.02 4.53 10.23
N GLN A 210 -12.13 3.49 9.41
CA GLN A 210 -13.10 3.45 8.30
C GLN A 210 -14.53 3.42 8.82
N GLY A 211 -14.84 2.57 9.81
CA GLY A 211 -16.17 2.55 10.43
C GLY A 211 -16.56 3.92 11.01
N GLN A 212 -15.62 4.61 11.67
CA GLN A 212 -15.85 5.97 12.18
C GLN A 212 -16.04 7.04 11.09
N GLN A 213 -15.59 6.80 9.85
CA GLN A 213 -15.80 7.72 8.72
C GLN A 213 -17.12 7.43 7.98
N GLU A 214 -17.66 6.22 8.09
CA GLU A 214 -18.96 5.85 7.51
C GLU A 214 -20.14 6.34 8.38
N GLU A 215 -19.97 6.34 9.71
CA GLU A 215 -20.95 6.84 10.69
C GLU A 215 -21.37 8.33 10.51
N PRO A 216 -20.47 9.31 10.25
CA PRO A 216 -20.85 10.71 10.03
C PRO A 216 -21.56 10.96 8.70
N HIS A 217 -21.68 9.96 7.81
CA HIS A 217 -22.43 10.08 6.55
C HIS A 217 -23.87 9.55 6.63
N GLN A 218 -24.31 9.01 7.77
CA GLN A 218 -25.68 8.50 7.95
C GLN A 218 -26.65 9.47 8.65
N ILE A 219 -26.24 10.71 8.93
CA ILE A 219 -27.13 11.72 9.55
C ILE A 219 -27.01 13.05 8.81
N ILE A 220 -27.53 13.13 7.58
CA ILE A 220 -28.17 14.35 7.03
C ILE A 220 -29.28 13.88 6.06
N GLU A 221 -30.32 13.24 6.59
CA GLU A 221 -31.66 13.42 6.02
C GLU A 221 -32.35 14.45 6.92
N ILE A 222 -32.13 15.73 6.60
CA ILE A 222 -33.02 16.78 7.08
C ILE A 222 -34.28 16.63 6.23
N ASN A 223 -35.33 16.06 6.82
CA ASN A 223 -36.68 16.27 6.33
C ASN A 223 -36.97 17.77 6.49
N ASP A 224 -36.86 18.51 5.39
CA ASP A 224 -37.49 19.83 5.28
C ASP A 224 -38.97 19.60 5.04
N ASP A 225 -39.75 19.49 6.11
CA ASP A 225 -41.19 19.74 6.09
C ASP A 225 -41.58 20.52 7.36
N GLU A 226 -41.69 21.85 7.16
CA GLU A 226 -42.62 22.82 7.74
C GLU A 226 -42.70 23.03 9.28
N ASP A 227 -42.28 24.25 9.69
CA ASP A 227 -42.86 25.17 10.70
C ASP A 227 -43.70 24.58 11.85
N ASP A 228 -43.23 24.73 13.11
CA ASP A 228 -43.99 25.47 14.14
C ASP A 228 -43.12 25.91 15.34
N ASP A 229 -43.51 27.05 15.88
CA ASP A 229 -42.97 27.83 16.98
C ASP A 229 -43.11 27.13 18.36
N SER A 230 -42.03 27.11 19.16
CA SER A 230 -42.08 27.35 20.62
C SER A 230 -40.71 27.12 21.25
N GLY A 231 -40.17 28.15 21.90
CA GLY A 231 -38.85 28.12 22.52
C GLY A 231 -38.80 27.37 23.85
N GLU A 232 -37.61 26.86 24.19
CA GLU A 232 -37.05 26.97 25.54
C GLU A 232 -35.56 26.58 25.62
N ALA A 233 -34.82 27.45 26.33
CA ALA A 233 -33.61 27.26 27.12
C ALA A 233 -32.36 26.51 26.57
N ILE A 234 -31.34 27.31 26.25
CA ILE A 234 -29.92 26.93 26.23
C ILE A 234 -29.47 26.60 27.67
N MET A 235 -29.10 25.34 27.94
CA MET A 235 -28.31 24.98 29.13
C MET A 235 -26.83 24.88 28.73
N GLU A 236 -26.06 25.94 28.98
CA GLU A 236 -24.61 25.86 29.08
C GLU A 236 -24.23 25.01 30.30
N ARG A 237 -23.55 23.88 30.10
CA ARG A 237 -22.91 23.13 31.19
C ARG A 237 -21.44 23.53 31.29
N HIS A 238 -21.17 24.32 32.31
CA HIS A 238 -19.85 24.61 32.87
C HIS A 238 -19.19 23.31 33.35
N TRP A 239 -17.95 23.05 32.96
CA TRP A 239 -17.12 21.99 33.55
C TRP A 239 -16.33 22.56 34.73
N ASN A 240 -16.67 22.12 35.95
CA ASN A 240 -15.79 22.32 37.11
C ASN A 240 -14.58 21.39 36.98
N VAL A 241 -13.39 21.97 37.11
CA VAL A 241 -12.12 21.27 37.32
C VAL A 241 -11.98 21.09 38.83
N GLU A 242 -11.93 19.84 39.30
CA GLU A 242 -11.44 19.53 40.63
C GLU A 242 -9.93 19.25 40.52
N ASP A 243 -9.13 20.08 41.18
CA ASP A 243 -7.70 19.85 41.41
C ASP A 243 -7.57 18.95 42.66
N ASP A 244 -6.97 17.76 42.49
CA ASP A 244 -6.54 16.90 43.61
C ASP A 244 -5.15 17.37 44.10
N ASP A 245 -5.06 17.64 45.40
CA ASP A 245 -3.81 17.76 46.18
C ASP A 245 -3.15 16.38 46.42
#